data_AF-A0A9P8FIP0-F1
#
_entry.id   AF-A0A9P8FIP0-F1
#
_cell.length_a   1.000
_cell.length_b   1.000
_cell.length_c   1.000
_cell.angle_alpha   90.00
_cell.angle_beta   90.00
_cell.angle_gamma   90.00
#
_symmetry.space_group_name_H-M   'P 1'
#
loop_
_entity.id
_entity.type
_entity.pdbx_description
1 polymer ?
#
loop_
_entity_poly.entity_id
_entity_poly.type
_entity_poly.pdbx_seq_one_letter_code
_entity_poly.pdbx_strand_id
1 'polypeptide(L)'
;MSCSWQPDVLSRRHVEGLIAEGQTLIILDGHVLKLDAWMSYHPGGHKAIQHVVRHDATDEITALHSAQTRSLMSRFRIGRIDGRWENFTPPSQGGVYRLYSEQDCDQGCDRGGDATFADAATPEVSHPSSIPLANMTNGNNLGARVTTANMTLSLREPLASTSRRLDPRSELLAAHSQREIDFDLSKYPLLDNKTQDDIVEKYRLLNHQIQAEGLYDCNYLAYTWEAARCSALFAGMLLLLHKGWIIASAILLGAFWSQLVFHRTRC
;
A
#
# COMPACT_ATOMS: atom_id res chain seq x y z
N MET A 1 -18.62 -34.79 -12.88
CA MET A 1 -17.46 -35.00 -11.98
C MET A 1 -16.86 -33.65 -11.68
N SER A 2 -17.27 -33.04 -10.58
CA SER A 2 -16.86 -31.69 -10.19
C SER A 2 -15.51 -31.82 -9.48
N CYS A 3 -14.40 -31.55 -10.18
CA CYS A 3 -13.09 -31.49 -9.56
C CYS A 3 -13.05 -30.23 -8.69
N SER A 4 -13.35 -30.37 -7.40
CA SER A 4 -13.24 -29.28 -6.45
C SER A 4 -11.76 -29.01 -6.21
N TRP A 5 -11.22 -27.98 -6.85
CA TRP A 5 -9.93 -27.39 -6.49
C TRP A 5 -9.99 -26.97 -5.02
N GLN A 6 -9.40 -27.78 -4.13
CA GLN A 6 -9.10 -27.33 -2.77
C GLN A 6 -7.88 -26.40 -2.88
N PRO A 7 -7.99 -25.14 -2.43
CA PRO A 7 -6.87 -24.22 -2.47
C PRO A 7 -5.80 -24.72 -1.50
N ASP A 8 -4.55 -24.83 -1.97
CA ASP A 8 -3.42 -25.15 -1.13
C ASP A 8 -3.26 -24.06 -0.06
N VAL A 9 -3.01 -24.50 1.19
CA VAL A 9 -2.75 -23.59 2.30
C VAL A 9 -1.30 -23.13 2.20
N LEU A 10 -1.10 -21.84 1.93
CA LEU A 10 0.21 -21.23 1.80
C LEU A 10 0.66 -20.67 3.15
N SER A 11 1.82 -21.13 3.61
CA SER A 11 2.43 -20.58 4.81
C SER A 11 2.96 -19.16 4.57
N ARG A 12 3.04 -18.35 5.63
CA ARG A 12 3.62 -17.00 5.55
C ARG A 12 5.04 -17.00 4.99
N ARG A 13 5.85 -18.02 5.31
CA ARG A 13 7.22 -18.19 4.78
C ARG A 13 7.25 -18.48 3.29
N HIS A 14 6.32 -19.29 2.80
CA HIS A 14 6.19 -19.53 1.37
C HIS A 14 5.85 -18.23 0.62
N VAL A 15 4.90 -17.45 1.14
CA VAL A 15 4.55 -16.14 0.58
C VAL A 15 5.73 -15.16 0.64
N GLU A 16 6.50 -15.14 1.72
CA GLU A 16 7.73 -14.33 1.84
C GLU A 16 8.74 -14.65 0.72
N GLY A 17 8.93 -15.93 0.41
CA GLY A 17 9.81 -16.36 -0.66
C GLY A 17 9.35 -15.93 -2.04
N LEU A 18 8.06 -16.07 -2.34
CA LEU A 18 7.48 -15.57 -3.59
C LEU A 18 7.66 -14.04 -3.72
N ILE A 19 7.57 -13.31 -2.62
CA ILE A 19 7.84 -11.89 -2.58
C ILE A 19 9.33 -11.60 -2.85
N ALA A 20 10.24 -12.40 -2.28
CA ALA A 20 11.68 -12.28 -2.49
C ALA A 20 12.08 -12.54 -3.97
N GLU A 21 11.35 -13.41 -4.66
CA GLU A 21 11.47 -13.64 -6.11
C GLU A 21 10.95 -12.48 -6.97
N GLY A 22 10.32 -11.47 -6.36
CA GLY A 22 9.79 -10.30 -7.06
C GLY A 22 8.34 -10.46 -7.53
N GLN A 23 7.60 -11.46 -7.03
CA GLN A 23 6.19 -11.62 -7.35
C GLN A 23 5.32 -10.58 -6.61
N THR A 24 4.26 -10.15 -7.28
CA THR A 24 3.29 -9.18 -6.76
C THR A 24 2.09 -9.90 -6.19
N LEU A 25 2.05 -10.01 -4.85
CA LEU A 25 1.03 -10.75 -4.13
C LEU A 25 0.20 -9.82 -3.23
N ILE A 26 -1.10 -10.10 -3.11
CA ILE A 26 -1.99 -9.46 -2.13
C ILE A 26 -2.81 -10.53 -1.40
N ILE A 27 -3.26 -10.22 -0.19
CA ILE A 27 -4.25 -11.03 0.51
C ILE A 27 -5.62 -10.38 0.35
N LEU A 28 -6.61 -11.18 -0.02
CA LEU A 28 -8.01 -10.79 -0.19
C LEU A 28 -8.92 -11.86 0.39
N ASP A 29 -9.70 -11.52 1.41
CA ASP A 29 -10.65 -12.43 2.08
C ASP A 29 -9.98 -13.77 2.48
N GLY A 30 -8.75 -13.71 3.01
CA GLY A 30 -7.96 -14.89 3.38
C GLY A 30 -7.36 -15.70 2.22
N HIS A 31 -7.45 -15.21 0.98
CA HIS A 31 -6.87 -15.84 -0.20
C HIS A 31 -5.65 -15.06 -0.70
N VAL A 32 -4.64 -15.79 -1.19
CA VAL A 32 -3.45 -15.19 -1.80
C VAL A 32 -3.71 -15.04 -3.30
N LEU A 33 -3.60 -13.82 -3.81
CA LEU A 33 -3.76 -13.52 -5.25
C LEU A 33 -2.43 -13.09 -5.84
N LYS A 34 -2.12 -13.61 -7.03
CA LYS A 34 -0.92 -13.27 -7.82
C LYS A 34 -1.29 -12.32 -8.96
N LEU A 35 -0.76 -11.10 -8.91
CA LEU A 35 -1.17 -10.02 -9.81
C LEU A 35 -0.22 -9.72 -10.95
N ASP A 36 0.92 -10.41 -11.06
CA ASP A 36 1.99 -10.09 -12.03
C ASP A 36 1.50 -9.89 -13.47
N ALA A 37 0.65 -10.80 -13.96
CA ALA A 37 0.10 -10.73 -15.30
C ALA A 37 -0.97 -9.63 -15.48
N TRP A 38 -1.57 -9.17 -14.40
CA TRP A 38 -2.63 -8.15 -14.39
C TRP A 38 -2.10 -6.73 -14.14
N MET A 39 -0.87 -6.57 -13.63
CA MET A 39 -0.29 -5.29 -13.22
C MET A 39 -0.36 -4.19 -14.29
N SER A 40 -0.19 -4.55 -15.57
CA SER A 40 -0.21 -3.61 -16.70
C SER A 40 -1.63 -3.23 -17.15
N TYR A 41 -2.64 -3.99 -16.75
CA TYR A 41 -4.03 -3.80 -17.17
C TYR A 41 -4.89 -3.15 -16.08
N HIS A 42 -4.35 -2.96 -14.88
CA HIS A 42 -5.07 -2.34 -13.78
C HIS A 42 -5.43 -0.88 -14.10
N PRO A 43 -6.74 -0.51 -14.08
CA PRO A 43 -7.17 0.84 -14.43
C PRO A 43 -6.62 1.95 -13.52
N GLY A 44 -6.35 1.64 -12.25
CA GLY A 44 -5.72 2.58 -11.30
C GLY A 44 -4.19 2.70 -11.48
N GLY A 45 -3.62 1.97 -12.43
CA GLY A 45 -2.18 1.93 -12.70
C GLY A 45 -1.38 1.08 -11.71
N HIS A 46 -0.09 0.96 -11.99
CA HIS A 46 0.83 0.08 -11.27
C HIS A 46 1.10 0.53 -9.82
N LYS A 47 1.20 1.85 -9.59
CA LYS A 47 1.48 2.42 -8.27
C LYS A 47 0.37 2.12 -7.25
N ALA A 48 -0.88 2.15 -7.68
CA ALA A 48 -2.02 1.84 -6.81
C ALA A 48 -1.89 0.44 -6.19
N ILE A 49 -1.46 -0.54 -7.00
CA ILE A 49 -1.22 -1.90 -6.51
C ILE A 49 0.01 -1.93 -5.59
N GLN A 50 1.11 -1.24 -5.95
CA GLN A 50 2.35 -1.20 -5.15
C GLN A 50 2.14 -0.81 -3.68
N HIS A 51 1.14 0.01 -3.37
CA HIS A 51 0.82 0.44 -2.01
C HIS A 51 0.16 -0.64 -1.14
N VAL A 52 -0.48 -1.64 -1.76
CA VAL A 52 -1.24 -2.69 -1.06
C VAL A 52 -0.61 -4.08 -1.19
N VAL A 53 0.44 -4.22 -2.02
CA VAL A 53 1.15 -5.50 -2.16
C VAL A 53 1.64 -5.95 -0.78
N ARG A 54 1.53 -7.25 -0.51
CA ARG A 54 2.08 -7.91 0.69
C ARG A 54 1.31 -7.59 1.97
N HIS A 55 0.22 -6.83 1.85
CA HIS A 55 -0.73 -6.56 2.91
C HIS A 55 -2.03 -7.36 2.70
N ASP A 56 -2.80 -7.51 3.77
CA ASP A 56 -4.23 -7.75 3.67
C ASP A 56 -4.90 -6.50 3.12
N ALA A 57 -5.30 -6.60 1.86
CA ALA A 57 -5.89 -5.51 1.08
C ALA A 57 -7.42 -5.65 1.00
N THR A 58 -8.02 -6.49 1.85
CA THR A 58 -9.44 -6.84 1.78
C THR A 58 -10.34 -5.63 1.87
N ASP A 59 -10.08 -4.73 2.81
CA ASP A 59 -10.95 -3.57 3.04
C ASP A 59 -10.76 -2.52 1.93
N GLU A 60 -9.52 -2.28 1.48
CA GLU A 60 -9.20 -1.36 0.39
C GLU A 60 -9.81 -1.83 -0.94
N ILE A 61 -9.69 -3.12 -1.24
CA ILE A 61 -10.26 -3.70 -2.45
C ILE A 61 -11.79 -3.67 -2.37
N THR A 62 -12.37 -3.98 -1.21
CA THR A 62 -13.82 -3.93 -0.98
C THR A 62 -14.38 -2.52 -1.17
N ALA A 63 -13.67 -1.50 -0.69
CA ALA A 63 -14.12 -0.11 -0.80
C ALA A 63 -13.99 0.44 -2.23
N LEU A 64 -12.96 0.03 -2.98
CA LEU A 64 -12.63 0.62 -4.28
C LEU A 64 -13.13 -0.17 -5.49
N HIS A 65 -13.64 -1.39 -5.29
CA HIS A 65 -14.06 -2.26 -6.38
C HIS A 65 -15.48 -2.79 -6.18
N SER A 66 -16.24 -2.84 -7.27
CA SER A 66 -17.56 -3.45 -7.27
C SER A 66 -17.49 -4.96 -6.98
N ALA A 67 -18.61 -5.53 -6.51
CA ALA A 67 -18.73 -6.97 -6.27
C ALA A 67 -18.42 -7.80 -7.53
N GLN A 68 -18.80 -7.30 -8.71
CA GLN A 68 -18.49 -7.93 -9.99
C GLN A 68 -16.98 -7.99 -10.23
N THR A 69 -16.26 -6.89 -10.02
CA THR A 69 -14.81 -6.85 -10.19
C THR A 69 -14.10 -7.77 -9.20
N ARG A 70 -14.55 -7.78 -7.93
CA ARG A 70 -14.03 -8.72 -6.91
C ARG A 70 -14.23 -10.19 -7.31
N SER A 71 -15.37 -10.53 -7.92
CA SER A 71 -15.60 -11.87 -8.45
C SER A 71 -14.59 -12.23 -9.55
N LEU A 72 -14.24 -11.31 -10.44
CA LEU A 72 -13.21 -11.53 -11.46
C LEU A 72 -11.82 -11.72 -10.86
N MET A 73 -11.50 -11.02 -9.76
CA MET A 73 -10.21 -11.14 -9.07
C MET A 73 -9.96 -12.55 -8.52
N SER A 74 -11.02 -13.32 -8.23
CA SER A 74 -10.89 -14.71 -7.77
C SER A 74 -10.12 -15.63 -8.73
N ARG A 75 -10.04 -15.27 -10.02
CA ARG A 75 -9.28 -16.00 -11.06
C ARG A 75 -7.77 -15.96 -10.85
N PHE A 76 -7.26 -14.98 -10.10
CA PHE A 76 -5.84 -14.81 -9.80
C PHE A 76 -5.43 -15.48 -8.49
N ARG A 77 -6.33 -16.24 -7.85
CA ARG A 77 -6.06 -16.95 -6.60
C ARG A 77 -5.05 -18.08 -6.82
N ILE A 78 -3.99 -18.08 -6.01
CA ILE A 78 -2.98 -19.14 -5.99
C ILE A 78 -3.06 -20.05 -4.76
N GLY A 79 -3.72 -19.60 -3.69
CA GLY A 79 -3.88 -20.39 -2.47
C GLY A 79 -4.69 -19.68 -1.39
N ARG A 80 -4.71 -20.25 -0.19
CA ARG A 80 -5.35 -19.69 1.01
C ARG A 80 -4.33 -19.55 2.13
N ILE A 81 -4.47 -18.55 2.99
CA ILE A 81 -3.74 -18.49 4.25
C ILE A 81 -4.55 -19.15 5.38
N ASP A 82 -3.87 -19.54 6.45
CA ASP A 82 -4.53 -20.01 7.67
C ASP A 82 -4.34 -18.99 8.80
N GLY A 83 -5.44 -18.61 9.45
CA GLY A 83 -5.44 -17.59 10.49
C GLY A 83 -5.27 -16.14 9.99
N ARG A 84 -4.78 -15.28 10.89
CA ARG A 84 -4.62 -13.84 10.68
C ARG A 84 -3.36 -13.55 9.86
N TRP A 85 -3.48 -12.69 8.85
CA TRP A 85 -2.33 -12.23 8.09
C TRP A 85 -1.55 -11.14 8.83
N GLU A 86 -0.23 -11.27 8.84
CA GLU A 86 0.67 -10.21 9.30
C GLU A 86 1.38 -9.59 8.10
N ASN A 87 0.94 -8.38 7.79
CA ASN A 87 1.48 -7.51 6.75
C ASN A 87 3.00 -7.44 6.76
N PHE A 88 3.62 -7.55 5.58
CA PHE A 88 5.06 -7.32 5.43
C PHE A 88 5.38 -5.84 5.31
N THR A 89 6.57 -5.44 5.74
CA THR A 89 7.07 -4.09 5.49
C THR A 89 7.49 -3.97 4.01
N PRO A 90 6.96 -3.01 3.24
CA PRO A 90 7.35 -2.81 1.84
C PRO A 90 8.87 -2.62 1.66
N PRO A 91 9.45 -2.98 0.49
CA PRO A 91 10.87 -2.72 0.20
C PRO A 91 11.21 -1.23 0.27
N SER A 92 10.27 -0.37 -0.14
CA SER A 92 10.41 1.09 -0.07
C SER A 92 10.56 1.61 1.37
N GLN A 93 10.11 0.84 2.36
CA GLN A 93 10.26 1.12 3.79
C GLN A 93 11.40 0.31 4.43
N GLY A 94 12.25 -0.35 3.64
CA GLY A 94 13.39 -1.14 4.13
C GLY A 94 13.07 -2.60 4.46
N GLY A 95 11.97 -3.15 3.98
CA GLY A 95 11.65 -4.57 4.13
C GLY A 95 12.67 -5.49 3.43
N VAL A 96 13.20 -6.46 4.16
CA VAL A 96 14.12 -7.49 3.65
C VAL A 96 13.40 -8.83 3.65
N TYR A 97 13.44 -9.53 2.52
CA TYR A 97 12.74 -10.80 2.31
C TYR A 97 13.72 -11.92 2.05
N ARG A 98 13.44 -13.09 2.62
CA ARG A 98 14.28 -14.28 2.45
C ARG A 98 13.73 -15.14 1.33
N LEU A 99 14.63 -15.69 0.50
CA LEU A 99 14.26 -16.70 -0.48
C LEU A 99 13.74 -17.94 0.23
N TYR A 100 12.76 -18.62 -0.38
CA TYR A 100 12.22 -19.85 0.18
C TYR A 100 13.24 -20.99 0.07
N SER A 101 13.44 -21.72 1.16
CA SER A 101 14.15 -22.99 1.15
C SER A 101 13.23 -24.08 1.70
N GLU A 102 13.17 -25.24 1.03
CA GLU A 102 12.33 -26.36 1.46
C GLU A 102 12.75 -26.96 2.82
N GLN A 103 13.89 -26.52 3.39
CA GLN A 103 14.36 -26.94 4.71
C GLN A 103 13.70 -26.18 5.87
N ASP A 104 12.95 -25.10 5.58
CA ASP A 104 12.30 -24.25 6.59
C ASP A 104 10.87 -24.72 6.97
N CYS A 105 10.41 -25.87 6.47
CA CYS A 105 9.05 -26.35 6.69
C CYS A 105 8.80 -27.02 8.07
N ASP A 106 9.83 -27.21 8.91
CA ASP A 106 9.78 -28.19 10.02
C ASP A 106 10.06 -27.65 11.44
N GLN A 107 9.91 -26.35 11.70
CA GLN A 107 10.00 -25.83 13.08
C GLN A 107 8.71 -25.12 13.49
N GLY A 108 7.73 -25.91 13.91
CA GLY A 108 6.47 -25.38 14.40
C GLY A 108 5.53 -26.39 15.06
N CYS A 109 6.01 -27.25 15.98
CA CYS A 109 5.16 -27.86 17.02
C CYS A 109 5.96 -28.59 18.14
N ASP A 110 5.60 -28.26 19.39
CA ASP A 110 5.74 -28.97 20.67
C ASP A 110 7.11 -29.42 21.24
N ARG A 111 7.47 -28.82 22.40
CA ARG A 111 7.44 -29.53 23.71
C ARG A 111 7.66 -28.55 24.88
N GLY A 112 6.62 -28.37 25.70
CA GLY A 112 6.74 -27.86 27.06
C GLY A 112 7.34 -28.91 28.01
N GLY A 113 8.11 -28.45 29.01
CA GLY A 113 8.69 -29.30 30.05
C GLY A 113 9.80 -28.62 30.85
N ASP A 114 9.36 -27.81 31.82
CA ASP A 114 9.96 -27.43 33.12
C ASP A 114 11.43 -27.80 33.43
N ALA A 115 12.25 -26.78 33.78
CA ALA A 115 13.17 -26.82 34.92
C ALA A 115 13.69 -25.42 35.31
N THR A 116 13.67 -25.23 36.62
CA THR A 116 13.97 -24.09 37.49
C THR A 116 15.34 -23.37 37.34
N PHE A 117 15.30 -22.07 37.70
CA PHE A 117 16.34 -21.04 37.90
C PHE A 117 17.76 -21.45 38.35
N ALA A 118 18.79 -20.81 37.77
CA ALA A 118 19.96 -20.23 38.48
C ALA A 118 20.81 -19.31 37.55
N ASP A 119 21.60 -18.45 38.19
CA ASP A 119 22.19 -17.17 37.77
C ASP A 119 23.21 -17.10 36.59
N ALA A 120 23.27 -15.87 36.05
CA ALA A 120 24.43 -15.10 35.58
C ALA A 120 25.48 -15.74 34.64
N ALA A 121 25.47 -15.30 33.37
CA ALA A 121 26.60 -14.64 32.69
C ALA A 121 26.26 -14.48 31.19
N THR A 122 26.43 -13.28 30.66
CA THR A 122 26.41 -12.99 29.22
C THR A 122 27.52 -13.73 28.48
N PRO A 123 27.22 -14.40 27.34
CA PRO A 123 28.22 -14.68 26.33
C PRO A 123 27.92 -13.94 25.03
N GLU A 124 28.93 -13.22 24.56
CA GLU A 124 29.02 -12.62 23.23
C GLU A 124 28.88 -13.69 22.15
N VAL A 125 27.99 -13.48 21.18
CA VAL A 125 27.84 -14.34 20.01
C VAL A 125 28.51 -13.66 18.81
N SER A 126 29.66 -14.21 18.42
CA SER A 126 30.39 -13.87 17.21
C SER A 126 29.67 -14.44 15.97
N HIS A 127 29.39 -13.60 14.97
CA HIS A 127 28.89 -14.02 13.66
C HIS A 127 30.06 -14.45 12.75
N PRO A 128 30.03 -15.64 12.11
CA PRO A 128 30.93 -15.93 10.99
C PRO A 128 30.32 -15.39 9.69
N SER A 129 30.95 -14.37 9.10
CA SER A 129 30.71 -13.96 7.71
C SER A 129 31.89 -14.40 6.85
N SER A 130 31.66 -15.22 5.83
CA SER A 130 32.62 -15.50 4.77
C SER A 130 31.88 -15.83 3.49
N ILE A 131 31.95 -14.93 2.51
CA ILE A 131 31.68 -15.23 1.08
C ILE A 131 33.01 -14.99 0.34
N PRO A 132 33.46 -15.89 -0.55
CA PRO A 132 34.76 -15.76 -1.21
C PRO A 132 34.70 -14.86 -2.44
N LEU A 133 35.68 -13.96 -2.56
CA LEU A 133 35.90 -13.10 -3.73
C LEU A 133 36.77 -13.84 -4.76
N ALA A 134 36.23 -14.15 -5.94
CA ALA A 134 36.98 -14.69 -7.05
C ALA A 134 37.75 -13.56 -7.78
N ASN A 135 39.06 -13.76 -7.91
CA ASN A 135 39.99 -12.89 -8.62
C ASN A 135 40.34 -13.56 -9.96
N MET A 136 40.09 -12.91 -11.09
CA MET A 136 40.69 -13.29 -12.38
C MET A 136 41.09 -12.04 -13.16
N THR A 137 42.35 -12.04 -13.57
CA THR A 137 43.05 -10.96 -14.27
C THR A 137 43.00 -11.12 -15.80
N ASN A 138 43.08 -9.96 -16.45
CA ASN A 138 43.71 -9.67 -17.75
C ASN A 138 42.87 -9.67 -19.04
N GLY A 139 43.02 -8.59 -19.82
CA GLY A 139 42.61 -8.50 -21.22
C GLY A 139 42.20 -7.09 -21.68
N ASN A 140 43.13 -6.33 -22.28
CA ASN A 140 42.89 -5.05 -22.95
C ASN A 140 41.87 -5.17 -24.10
N ASN A 141 40.99 -4.17 -24.27
CA ASN A 141 40.74 -3.44 -25.53
C ASN A 141 39.51 -2.49 -25.44
N LEU A 142 39.78 -1.20 -25.61
CA LEU A 142 39.11 -0.19 -26.46
C LEU A 142 37.60 -0.38 -26.78
N GLY A 143 36.77 0.55 -26.28
CA GLY A 143 35.39 0.72 -26.75
C GLY A 143 34.62 1.80 -26.01
N ALA A 144 34.49 2.97 -26.64
CA ALA A 144 33.68 4.09 -26.17
C ALA A 144 32.18 3.74 -26.09
N ARG A 145 31.46 4.24 -25.06
CA ARG A 145 30.15 4.92 -25.18
C ARG A 145 29.52 5.30 -23.83
N VAL A 146 29.11 6.56 -23.79
CA VAL A 146 27.89 7.11 -23.16
C VAL A 146 27.79 7.07 -21.64
N THR A 147 28.13 8.20 -21.03
CA THR A 147 27.68 8.64 -19.71
C THR A 147 26.16 8.70 -19.65
N THR A 148 25.55 7.78 -18.91
CA THR A 148 24.21 7.97 -18.33
C THR A 148 24.36 7.88 -16.82
N ALA A 149 24.12 9.01 -16.15
CA ALA A 149 24.20 9.13 -14.71
C ALA A 149 23.05 8.37 -14.05
N ASN A 150 23.33 7.19 -13.51
CA ASN A 150 22.46 6.53 -12.55
C ASN A 150 22.84 7.03 -11.15
N MET A 151 21.93 7.78 -10.51
CA MET A 151 21.98 8.03 -9.07
C MET A 151 21.76 6.71 -8.33
N THR A 152 22.85 6.03 -7.97
CA THR A 152 22.84 4.92 -7.02
C THR A 152 23.05 5.49 -5.62
N LEU A 153 21.98 5.55 -4.84
CA LEU A 153 22.04 5.76 -3.38
C LEU A 153 22.56 4.46 -2.75
N SER A 154 23.87 4.27 -2.77
CA SER A 154 24.56 3.19 -2.08
C SER A 154 24.90 3.67 -0.66
N LEU A 155 24.20 3.15 0.35
CA LEU A 155 24.59 3.28 1.75
C LEU A 155 25.01 1.91 2.28
N ARG A 156 26.31 1.61 2.16
CA ARG A 156 27.04 0.80 3.15
C ARG A 156 28.55 0.94 2.90
N GLU A 157 29.21 1.64 3.81
CA GLU A 157 30.66 1.57 4.03
C GLU A 157 30.89 1.14 5.49
N PRO A 158 31.91 0.30 5.77
CA PRO A 158 32.02 -0.47 6.99
C PRO A 158 32.47 0.35 8.20
N LEU A 159 32.18 -0.19 9.38
CA LEU A 159 32.58 0.31 10.70
C LEU A 159 34.10 0.45 10.80
N ALA A 160 34.60 1.66 10.59
CA ALA A 160 35.82 2.14 11.19
C ALA A 160 35.45 3.28 12.14
N SER A 161 35.88 3.15 13.40
CA SER A 161 35.74 4.13 14.46
C SER A 161 36.34 5.47 14.04
N THR A 162 35.50 6.34 13.48
CA THR A 162 35.75 7.75 13.31
C THR A 162 34.40 8.41 13.54
N SER A 163 34.31 9.20 14.61
CA SER A 163 33.14 10.01 14.93
C SER A 163 32.83 10.93 13.74
N ARG A 164 31.98 10.46 12.83
CA ARG A 164 31.34 11.30 11.83
C ARG A 164 30.30 12.10 12.59
N ARG A 165 30.71 13.30 13.01
CA ARG A 165 29.80 14.34 13.52
C ARG A 165 28.64 14.44 12.53
N LEU A 166 27.45 14.01 12.95
CA LEU A 166 26.24 14.17 12.15
C LEU A 166 26.06 15.67 11.89
N ASP A 167 25.65 16.02 10.67
CA ASP A 167 25.38 17.41 10.30
C ASP A 167 24.30 17.95 11.26
N PRO A 168 24.48 19.12 11.91
CA PRO A 168 23.47 19.72 12.81
C PRO A 168 22.06 19.77 12.21
N ARG A 169 21.95 19.87 10.88
CA ARG A 169 20.66 19.80 10.18
C ARG A 169 19.99 18.42 10.30
N SER A 170 20.76 17.34 10.19
CA SER A 170 20.26 15.97 10.33
C SER A 170 19.79 15.65 11.75
N GLU A 171 20.50 16.16 12.75
CA GLU A 171 20.11 16.03 14.17
C GLU A 171 18.81 16.80 14.46
N LEU A 172 18.66 18.01 13.92
CA LEU A 172 17.41 18.78 14.03
C LEU A 172 16.24 18.03 13.38
N LEU A 173 16.42 17.49 12.17
CA LEU A 173 15.38 16.74 11.47
C LEU A 173 15.00 15.48 12.26
N ALA A 174 15.97 14.73 12.78
CA ALA A 174 15.72 13.57 13.62
C ALA A 174 14.96 13.94 14.91
N ALA A 175 15.32 15.05 15.56
CA ALA A 175 14.62 15.54 16.75
C ALA A 175 13.18 15.97 16.43
N HIS A 176 12.93 16.58 15.27
CA HIS A 176 11.59 16.90 14.81
C HIS A 176 10.77 15.63 14.53
N SER A 177 11.33 14.68 13.79
CA SER A 177 10.67 13.40 13.51
C SER A 177 10.34 12.64 14.80
N GLN A 178 11.24 12.63 15.79
CA GLN A 178 10.98 11.96 17.06
C GLN A 178 9.82 12.61 17.81
N ARG A 179 9.75 13.95 17.84
CA ARG A 179 8.63 14.66 18.48
C ARG A 179 7.29 14.35 17.81
N GLU A 180 7.27 14.22 16.49
CA GLU A 180 6.07 13.84 15.74
C GLU A 180 5.66 12.41 16.07
N ILE A 181 6.62 11.48 16.13
CA ILE A 181 6.37 10.09 16.54
C ILE A 181 5.80 10.06 17.97
N ASP A 182 6.41 10.76 18.91
CA ASP A 182 5.96 10.80 20.31
C ASP A 182 4.54 11.41 20.41
N PHE A 183 4.26 12.45 19.62
CA PHE A 183 2.94 13.06 19.54
C PHE A 183 1.90 12.08 18.99
N ASP A 184 2.22 11.37 17.90
CA ASP A 184 1.31 10.40 17.29
C ASP A 184 1.04 9.21 18.22
N LEU A 185 2.05 8.70 18.90
CA LEU A 185 1.91 7.64 19.91
C LEU A 185 1.05 8.06 21.10
N SER A 186 1.02 9.36 21.43
CA SER A 186 0.16 9.89 22.49
C SER A 186 -1.30 10.08 22.05
N LYS A 187 -1.53 10.29 20.75
CA LYS A 187 -2.84 10.65 20.19
C LYS A 187 -3.61 9.45 19.64
N TYR A 188 -2.91 8.54 18.97
CA TYR A 188 -3.52 7.41 18.27
C TYR A 188 -3.39 6.11 19.06
N PRO A 189 -4.33 5.17 18.87
CA PRO A 189 -4.24 3.86 19.48
C PRO A 189 -2.96 3.11 19.06
N LEU A 190 -2.55 2.16 19.89
CA LEU A 190 -1.41 1.30 19.62
C LEU A 190 -1.65 0.41 18.39
N LEU A 191 -0.56 -0.01 17.75
CA LEU A 191 -0.58 -0.93 16.61
C LEU A 191 -0.57 -2.41 17.07
N ASP A 192 -1.23 -2.72 18.19
CA ASP A 192 -1.37 -4.08 18.66
C ASP A 192 -2.48 -4.81 17.90
N ASN A 193 -2.34 -6.13 17.73
CA ASN A 193 -3.27 -6.93 16.94
C ASN A 193 -4.72 -6.77 17.41
N LYS A 194 -4.96 -6.74 18.74
CA LYS A 194 -6.31 -6.65 19.30
C LYS A 194 -6.97 -5.30 18.97
N THR A 195 -6.26 -4.19 19.14
CA THR A 195 -6.81 -2.86 18.81
C THR A 195 -7.05 -2.71 17.31
N GLN A 196 -6.16 -3.23 16.46
CA GLN A 196 -6.35 -3.19 15.01
C GLN A 196 -7.57 -4.01 14.58
N ASP A 197 -7.78 -5.19 15.16
CA ASP A 197 -8.93 -6.03 14.84
C ASP A 197 -10.26 -5.35 15.27
N ASP A 198 -10.29 -4.67 16.43
CA ASP A 198 -11.43 -3.86 16.88
C ASP A 198 -11.71 -2.66 15.94
N ILE A 199 -10.66 -2.01 15.44
CA ILE A 199 -10.81 -0.91 14.45
C ILE A 199 -11.40 -1.44 13.14
N VAL A 200 -10.91 -2.58 12.64
CA VAL A 200 -11.42 -3.22 11.42
C VAL A 200 -12.88 -3.62 11.60
N GLU A 201 -13.26 -4.19 12.75
CA GLU A 201 -14.65 -4.54 13.05
C GLU A 201 -15.56 -3.30 13.03
N LYS A 202 -15.17 -2.23 13.72
CA LYS A 202 -15.92 -0.97 13.74
C LYS A 202 -16.03 -0.33 12.36
N TYR A 203 -14.96 -0.37 11.57
CA TYR A 203 -14.96 0.11 10.19
C TYR A 203 -15.98 -0.66 9.33
N ARG A 204 -15.98 -2.00 9.41
CA ARG A 204 -16.91 -2.85 8.65
C ARG A 204 -18.35 -2.65 9.08
N LEU A 205 -18.60 -2.51 10.38
CA LEU A 205 -19.93 -2.21 10.92
C LEU A 205 -20.44 -0.87 10.39
N LEU A 206 -19.62 0.18 10.45
CA LEU A 206 -19.97 1.50 9.93
C LEU A 206 -20.25 1.45 8.43
N ASN A 207 -19.41 0.78 7.65
CA ASN A 207 -19.64 0.61 6.21
C ASN A 207 -20.98 -0.08 5.92
N HIS A 208 -21.34 -1.11 6.70
CA HIS A 208 -22.64 -1.76 6.58
C HIS A 208 -23.81 -0.81 6.93
N GLN A 209 -23.66 0.04 7.95
CA GLN A 209 -24.67 1.04 8.30
C GLN A 209 -24.85 2.07 7.18
N ILE A 210 -23.75 2.61 6.62
CA ILE A 210 -23.77 3.56 5.50
C ILE A 210 -24.47 2.95 4.28
N GLN A 211 -24.20 1.68 3.97
CA GLN A 211 -24.89 0.94 2.90
C GLN A 211 -26.38 0.75 3.19
N ALA A 212 -26.73 0.35 4.42
CA ALA A 212 -28.12 0.10 4.81
C ALA A 212 -28.98 1.37 4.80
N GLU A 213 -28.39 2.52 5.11
CA GLU A 213 -29.04 3.83 5.02
C GLU A 213 -29.10 4.38 3.58
N GLY A 214 -28.51 3.69 2.61
CA GLY A 214 -28.53 4.10 1.20
C GLY A 214 -27.66 5.33 0.89
N LEU A 215 -26.70 5.69 1.75
CA LEU A 215 -25.84 6.86 1.53
C LEU A 215 -24.91 6.72 0.31
N TYR A 216 -24.77 5.50 -0.23
CA TYR A 216 -24.06 5.27 -1.49
C TYR A 216 -24.95 5.41 -2.73
N ASP A 217 -26.27 5.53 -2.58
CA ASP A 217 -27.21 5.67 -3.69
C ASP A 217 -27.26 7.13 -4.17
N CYS A 218 -26.65 7.40 -5.33
CA CYS A 218 -26.65 8.74 -5.91
C CYS A 218 -28.01 9.09 -6.53
N ASN A 219 -28.61 10.21 -6.09
CA ASN A 219 -29.80 10.75 -6.73
C ASN A 219 -29.47 11.44 -8.06
N TYR A 220 -29.55 10.72 -9.17
CA TYR A 220 -29.30 11.24 -10.53
C TYR A 220 -30.20 12.42 -10.92
N LEU A 221 -31.41 12.53 -10.36
CA LEU A 221 -32.28 13.67 -10.67
C LEU A 221 -31.75 14.98 -10.10
N ALA A 222 -31.06 14.95 -8.96
CA ALA A 222 -30.40 16.13 -8.42
C ALA A 222 -29.40 16.71 -9.43
N TYR A 223 -28.64 15.85 -10.12
CA TYR A 223 -27.73 16.27 -11.18
C TYR A 223 -28.44 16.88 -12.38
N THR A 224 -29.60 16.35 -12.77
CA THR A 224 -30.38 16.95 -13.88
C THR A 224 -30.87 18.35 -13.54
N TRP A 225 -31.25 18.58 -12.29
CA TRP A 225 -31.68 19.90 -11.83
C TRP A 225 -30.53 20.89 -11.77
N GLU A 226 -29.34 20.49 -11.30
CA GLU A 226 -28.16 21.35 -11.36
C GLU A 226 -27.71 21.62 -12.80
N ALA A 227 -27.78 20.62 -13.68
CA ALA A 227 -27.52 20.81 -15.10
C ALA A 227 -28.50 21.81 -15.74
N ALA A 228 -29.78 21.78 -15.35
CA ALA A 228 -30.78 22.73 -15.79
C ALA A 228 -30.48 24.16 -15.30
N ARG A 229 -30.07 24.34 -14.04
CA ARG A 229 -29.67 25.65 -13.50
C ARG A 229 -28.45 26.23 -14.21
N CYS A 230 -27.40 25.44 -14.39
CA CYS A 230 -26.21 25.83 -15.14
C CYS A 230 -26.57 26.20 -16.58
N SER A 231 -27.43 25.41 -17.23
CA SER A 231 -27.92 25.69 -18.59
C SER A 231 -28.71 27.01 -18.66
N ALA A 232 -29.53 27.31 -17.66
CA ALA A 232 -30.29 28.56 -17.58
C ALA A 232 -29.40 29.79 -17.41
N LEU A 233 -28.37 29.72 -16.56
CA LEU A 233 -27.38 30.80 -16.40
C LEU A 233 -26.60 31.04 -17.68
N PHE A 234 -26.18 29.97 -18.35
CA PHE A 234 -25.46 30.06 -19.62
C PHE A 234 -26.33 30.64 -20.74
N ALA A 235 -27.58 30.18 -20.87
CA ALA A 235 -28.54 30.74 -21.83
C ALA A 235 -28.83 32.21 -21.54
N GLY A 236 -29.03 32.59 -20.27
CA GLY A 236 -29.22 33.98 -19.86
C GLY A 236 -28.03 34.87 -20.22
N MET A 237 -26.81 34.37 -20.02
CA MET A 237 -25.58 35.06 -20.45
C MET A 237 -25.56 35.27 -21.97
N LEU A 238 -25.88 34.26 -22.77
CA LEU A 238 -25.91 34.38 -24.25
C LEU A 238 -26.95 35.40 -24.72
N LEU A 239 -28.14 35.41 -24.09
CA LEU A 239 -29.21 36.35 -24.43
C LEU A 239 -28.81 37.80 -24.11
N LEU A 240 -28.21 38.06 -22.95
CA LEU A 240 -27.73 39.39 -22.59
C LEU A 240 -26.57 39.85 -23.49
N LEU A 241 -25.67 38.94 -23.86
CA LEU A 241 -24.60 39.22 -24.80
C LEU A 241 -25.16 39.59 -26.18
N HIS A 242 -26.17 38.85 -26.65
CA HIS A 242 -26.83 39.14 -27.93
C HIS A 242 -27.55 40.50 -27.93
N LYS A 243 -28.07 40.96 -26.78
CA LYS A 243 -28.67 42.28 -26.62
C LYS A 243 -27.66 43.41 -26.40
N GLY A 244 -26.35 43.11 -26.36
CA GLY A 244 -25.27 44.09 -26.17
C GLY A 244 -24.97 44.46 -24.70
N TRP A 245 -25.53 43.73 -23.73
CA TRP A 245 -25.41 44.03 -22.30
C TRP A 245 -24.18 43.34 -21.69
N ILE A 246 -22.99 43.89 -21.99
CA ILE A 246 -21.70 43.24 -21.67
C ILE A 246 -21.50 43.02 -20.16
N ILE A 247 -21.71 44.04 -19.32
CA ILE A 247 -21.49 43.94 -17.87
C ILE A 247 -22.41 42.88 -17.24
N ALA A 248 -23.70 42.90 -17.59
CA ALA A 248 -24.67 41.95 -17.07
C ALA A 248 -24.36 40.51 -17.54
N SER A 249 -23.92 40.34 -18.78
CA SER A 249 -23.46 39.04 -19.29
C SER A 249 -22.22 38.53 -18.55
N ALA A 250 -21.26 39.40 -18.20
CA ALA A 250 -20.07 39.03 -17.46
C ALA A 250 -20.39 38.56 -16.02
N ILE A 251 -21.35 39.21 -15.35
CA ILE A 251 -21.83 38.79 -14.02
C ILE A 251 -22.46 37.39 -14.09
N LEU A 252 -23.32 37.13 -15.08
CA LEU A 252 -23.93 35.81 -15.26
C LEU A 252 -22.90 34.73 -15.60
N LEU A 253 -21.88 35.06 -16.40
CA LEU A 253 -20.78 34.14 -16.69
C LEU A 253 -19.99 33.81 -15.41
N GLY A 254 -19.70 34.79 -14.56
CA GLY A 254 -19.08 34.56 -13.25
C GLY A 254 -19.94 33.68 -12.35
N ALA A 255 -21.25 33.91 -12.30
CA ALA A 255 -22.19 33.08 -11.55
C ALA A 255 -22.25 31.64 -12.09
N PHE A 256 -22.26 31.46 -13.42
CA PHE A 256 -22.21 30.14 -14.05
C PHE A 256 -20.96 29.36 -13.66
N TRP A 257 -19.77 29.97 -13.76
CA TRP A 257 -18.52 29.33 -13.36
C TRP A 257 -18.47 29.00 -11.86
N SER A 258 -18.98 29.92 -11.02
CA SER A 258 -19.08 29.68 -9.58
C SER A 258 -19.98 28.49 -9.27
N GLN A 259 -21.15 28.38 -9.92
CA GLN A 259 -22.04 27.22 -9.77
C GLN A 259 -21.38 25.94 -10.30
N LEU A 260 -20.70 25.98 -11.45
CA LEU A 260 -20.06 24.80 -12.01
C LEU A 260 -18.96 24.22 -11.08
N VAL A 261 -18.13 25.08 -10.49
CA VAL A 261 -17.02 24.65 -9.63
C VAL A 261 -17.48 24.30 -8.22
N PHE A 262 -18.42 25.05 -7.64
CA PHE A 262 -18.80 24.92 -6.22
C PHE A 262 -20.17 24.28 -5.99
N HIS A 263 -20.84 23.76 -7.02
CA HIS A 263 -22.08 23.01 -6.78
C HIS A 263 -21.81 21.80 -5.88
N ARG A 264 -22.65 21.65 -4.86
CA ARG A 264 -22.73 20.45 -4.05
C ARG A 264 -24.08 19.83 -4.32
N THR A 265 -24.14 18.88 -5.24
CA THR A 265 -25.25 17.93 -5.28
C THR A 265 -25.19 17.13 -3.99
N ARG A 266 -26.23 17.24 -3.15
CA ARG A 266 -26.39 16.32 -2.04
C ARG A 266 -26.74 14.96 -2.66
N CYS A 267 -25.83 14.00 -2.53
CA CYS A 267 -26.14 12.60 -2.77
C CYS A 267 -27.10 12.14 -1.67
#